data_AF-A0A7Y2J5S2-F1
#
_entry.id   AF-A0A7Y2J5S2-F1
#
_cell.length_a   1.000
_cell.length_b   1.000
_cell.length_c   1.000
_cell.angle_alpha   90.00
_cell.angle_beta   90.00
_cell.angle_gamma   90.00
#
_symmetry.space_group_name_H-M   'P 1'
#
loop_
_entity.id
_entity.type
_entity.pdbx_description
1 polymer ?
#
loop_
_entity_poly.entity_id
_entity_poly.type
_entity_poly.pdbx_seq_one_letter_code
_entity_poly.pdbx_strand_id
1 'polypeptide(L)' 'MKKVLFIDRDGTMIKEPKDEQIDAFAKLEFYPGVFSYLSRIASEL' A
#
# COMPACT_ATOMS: atom_id res chain seq x y z
N MET A 1 -11.92 -3.40 -22.19
CA MET A 1 -11.97 -3.84 -20.77
C MET A 1 -11.02 -2.97 -19.98
N LYS A 2 -11.46 -2.40 -18.86
CA LYS A 2 -10.58 -1.64 -17.96
C LYS A 2 -9.89 -2.63 -17.03
N LYS A 3 -8.55 -2.60 -16.94
CA LYS A 3 -7.83 -3.42 -15.96
C LYS A 3 -8.04 -2.82 -14.57
N VAL A 4 -8.30 -3.68 -13.60
CA VAL A 4 -8.51 -3.29 -12.21
C VAL A 4 -7.62 -4.16 -11.35
N LEU A 5 -6.85 -3.52 -10.47
CA LEU A 5 -6.01 -4.17 -9.48
C LEU A 5 -6.65 -3.99 -8.10
N PHE A 6 -7.00 -5.09 -7.45
CA PHE A 6 -7.43 -5.11 -6.05
C PHE A 6 -6.20 -5.41 -5.20
N ILE A 7 -5.90 -4.53 -4.25
CA ILE A 7 -4.75 -4.66 -3.35
C ILE A 7 -5.18 -4.48 -1.91
N ASP A 8 -4.47 -5.16 -1.03
CA ASP A 8 -4.58 -5.00 0.41
C ASP A 8 -3.79 -3.77 0.88
N ARG A 9 -4.09 -3.30 2.10
CA ARG A 9 -3.43 -2.16 2.73
C ARG A 9 -2.28 -2.62 3.62
N ASP A 10 -2.59 -3.42 4.65
CA ASP A 10 -1.62 -3.82 5.67
C ASP A 10 -0.78 -4.98 5.13
N GLY A 11 0.52 -4.98 5.43
CA GLY A 11 1.45 -5.96 4.86
C GLY A 11 1.69 -5.82 3.34
N THR A 12 1.01 -4.89 2.66
CA THR A 12 1.14 -4.64 1.22
C THR A 12 1.56 -3.20 0.92
N MET A 13 0.74 -2.21 1.28
CA MET A 13 1.07 -0.79 1.08
C MET A 13 1.85 -0.21 2.26
N ILE A 14 1.47 -0.62 3.47
CA ILE A 14 2.04 -0.17 4.73
C ILE A 14 2.42 -1.37 5.58
N LYS A 15 3.42 -1.20 6.46
CA LYS A 15 3.76 -2.23 7.43
C LYS A 15 2.61 -2.40 8.41
N GLU A 16 2.25 -3.66 8.64
CA GLU A 16 1.20 -4.02 9.58
C GLU A 16 1.65 -3.73 11.02
N PRO A 17 0.88 -2.93 11.79
CA PRO A 17 1.14 -2.72 13.21
C PRO A 17 0.96 -4.00 14.00
N LYS A 18 1.68 -4.15 15.12
CA LYS A 18 1.57 -5.33 15.99
C LYS A 18 0.17 -5.54 16.58
N ASP A 19 -0.60 -4.46 16.74
CA ASP A 19 -1.97 -4.46 17.24
C ASP A 19 -3.01 -4.41 16.11
N GLU A 20 -2.57 -4.55 14.86
CA GLU A 20 -3.39 -4.53 13.64
C GLU A 20 -4.24 -3.25 13.49
N GLN A 21 -3.85 -2.16 14.18
CA GLN A 21 -4.60 -0.92 14.24
C GLN A 21 -3.78 0.28 13.77
N ILE A 22 -4.22 0.88 12.65
CA ILE A 22 -3.74 2.18 12.17
C ILE A 22 -4.68 3.27 12.69
N ASP A 23 -4.53 3.61 13.96
CA ASP A 23 -5.33 4.62 14.68
C ASP A 23 -4.57 5.94 14.91
N ALA A 24 -3.27 5.99 14.58
CA ALA A 24 -2.41 7.15 14.72
C ALA A 24 -1.38 7.25 13.59
N PHE A 25 -1.01 8.47 13.20
CA PHE A 25 -0.01 8.72 12.15
C PHE A 25 1.37 8.14 12.48
N ALA A 26 1.74 8.06 13.77
CA ALA A 26 3.01 7.48 14.19
C ALA A 26 3.14 5.98 13.86
N LYS A 27 2.01 5.28 13.65
CA LYS A 27 1.98 3.87 13.24
C LYS A 27 2.04 3.69 11.72
N LEU A 28 1.91 4.78 10.94
CA LEU A 28 1.87 4.73 9.48
C LEU A 28 3.30 4.66 8.91
N GLU A 29 3.71 3.47 8.48
CA GLU A 29 4.99 3.26 7.80
C GLU A 29 4.76 2.59 6.44
N PHE A 30 5.13 3.27 5.35
CA PHE A 30 5.03 2.75 3.99
C PHE A 30 6.18 1.80 3.66
N TYR A 31 5.93 0.77 2.84
CA TYR A 31 7.02 -0.05 2.31
C TYR A 31 7.91 0.76 1.35
N PRO A 32 9.23 0.51 1.33
CA PRO A 32 10.14 1.16 0.40
C PRO A 32 9.68 0.99 -1.06
N GLY A 33 9.55 2.12 -1.78
CA GLY A 33 9.19 2.11 -3.20
C GLY A 33 7.70 1.90 -3.50
N VAL A 34 6.81 1.77 -2.50
CA VAL A 34 5.37 1.51 -2.72
C VAL A 34 4.74 2.50 -3.70
N PHE A 35 5.04 3.80 -3.57
CA PHE A 35 4.50 4.82 -4.46
C PHE A 35 5.05 4.71 -5.88
N SER A 36 6.35 4.42 -6.03
CA SER A 36 6.99 4.27 -7.33
C SER A 36 6.39 3.09 -8.11
N TYR A 37 6.22 1.94 -7.46
CA TYR A 37 5.70 0.75 -8.13
C TYR A 37 4.19 0.81 -8.36
N LEU A 38 3.40 1.33 -7.41
CA LEU A 38 1.96 1.52 -7.63
C LEU A 38 1.69 2.54 -8.75
N SER A 39 2.47 3.62 -8.83
CA SER A 39 2.37 4.58 -9.93
C SER A 39 2.68 3.93 -11.27
N ARG A 40 3.71 3.08 -11.34
CA ARG A 40 4.08 2.35 -12.55
C ARG A 40 3.00 1.37 -12.99
N ILE A 41 2.45 0.59 -12.06
CA ILE A 41 1.32 -0.31 -12.31
C ILE A 41 0.14 0.50 -12.90
N ALA A 42 -0.22 1.63 -12.28
CA ALA A 42 -1.34 2.45 -12.74
C ALA A 42 -1.11 3.08 -14.13
N SER A 43 0.13 3.35 -14.53
CA SER A 43 0.46 3.91 -15.84
C SER A 43 0.69 2.88 -16.94
N GLU A 44 1.19 1.69 -16.59
CA GLU A 44 1.63 0.67 -17.54
C GLU A 44 0.57 -0.43 -17.78
N LEU A 45 -0.42 -0.60 -16.89
CA LEU A 45 -1.48 -1.62 -16.98
C LEU A 45 -2.86 -1.03 -17.32
#